data_AF-D5EG34-F1
#
_entry.id   AF-D5EG34-F1
#
_cell.length_a   1.000
_cell.length_b   1.000
_cell.length_c   1.000
_cell.angle_alpha   90.00
_cell.angle_beta   90.00
_cell.angle_gamma   90.00
#
_symmetry.space_group_name_H-M   'P 1'
#
loop_
_entity.id
_entity.type
_entity.pdbx_description
1 polymer ?
#
loop_
_entity_poly.entity_id
_entity_poly.type
_entity_poly.pdbx_seq_one_letter_code
_entity_poly.pdbx_strand_id
1 'polypeptide(L)'
;MGRMLLVTNNRTLCKRVKNVELVEGTSFDVLVCVRNYIHKGWSLLTHPLYGNLRPYQHPFRSILLQVPSGALPRNVDTYSLELIENAISIYDSCKERILLVSSLTDEMIDDYSFLDKELIKESLEKYSMFLSAHE
;
A
#
# COMPACT_ATOMS: atom_id res chain seq x y z
N MET A 1 6.83 -2.37 -20.90
CA MET A 1 5.84 -2.06 -19.85
C MET A 1 6.56 -2.02 -18.52
N GLY A 2 6.34 -0.97 -17.73
CA GLY A 2 6.96 -0.82 -16.41
C GLY A 2 6.66 -2.00 -15.48
N ARG A 3 7.45 -2.15 -14.42
CA ARG A 3 7.14 -3.11 -13.35
C ARG A 3 6.15 -2.48 -12.38
N MET A 4 5.29 -3.31 -11.81
CA MET A 4 4.32 -2.89 -10.79
C MET A 4 4.60 -3.66 -9.50
N LEU A 5 4.32 -3.03 -8.36
CA LEU A 5 4.57 -3.58 -7.03
C LEU A 5 3.43 -3.16 -6.10
N LEU A 6 2.81 -4.11 -5.43
CA LEU A 6 1.90 -3.85 -4.32
C LEU A 6 2.70 -3.85 -3.02
N VAL A 7 2.72 -2.74 -2.29
CA VAL A 7 3.28 -2.69 -0.93
C VAL A 7 2.13 -2.77 0.06
N THR A 8 2.15 -3.73 0.97
CA THR A 8 1.04 -3.98 1.89
C THR A 8 1.49 -4.63 3.19
N ASN A 9 0.78 -4.37 4.30
CA ASN A 9 0.88 -5.17 5.53
C ASN A 9 -0.24 -6.23 5.65
N ASN A 10 -1.13 -6.32 4.65
CA ASN A 10 -2.21 -7.29 4.59
C ASN A 10 -1.75 -8.60 3.91
N ARG A 11 -1.28 -9.55 4.71
CA ARG A 11 -0.74 -10.85 4.25
C ARG A 11 -1.71 -11.65 3.35
N THR A 12 -3.01 -11.40 3.46
CA THR A 12 -4.01 -12.13 2.68
C THR A 12 -3.98 -11.81 1.18
N LEU A 13 -3.37 -10.70 0.78
CA LEU A 13 -3.18 -10.32 -0.63
C LEU A 13 -2.02 -11.09 -1.30
N CYS A 14 -1.04 -11.58 -0.52
CA CYS A 14 0.17 -12.22 -1.05
C CYS A 14 -0.11 -13.48 -1.90
N LYS A 15 -1.21 -14.20 -1.62
CA LYS A 15 -1.60 -15.41 -2.37
C LYS A 15 -2.39 -15.13 -3.64
N ARG A 16 -2.81 -13.88 -3.87
CA ARG A 16 -3.75 -13.51 -4.94
C ARG A 16 -3.17 -12.47 -5.89
N VAL A 17 -2.16 -11.73 -5.48
CA VAL A 17 -1.59 -10.60 -6.21
C VAL A 17 -0.14 -10.92 -6.59
N LYS A 18 0.26 -10.58 -7.82
CA LYS A 18 1.65 -10.69 -8.26
C LYS A 18 2.49 -9.52 -7.76
N ASN A 19 3.80 -9.73 -7.58
CA ASN A 19 4.75 -8.68 -7.18
C ASN A 19 4.30 -7.92 -5.92
N VAL A 20 4.37 -8.59 -4.77
CA VAL A 20 3.94 -8.03 -3.47
C VAL A 20 5.15 -7.87 -2.57
N GLU A 21 5.32 -6.66 -2.02
CA GLU A 21 6.19 -6.38 -0.88
C GLU A 21 5.33 -6.43 0.40
N LEU A 22 5.50 -7.49 1.19
CA LEU A 22 4.85 -7.61 2.48
C LEU A 22 5.66 -6.84 3.53
N VAL A 23 5.03 -5.86 4.18
CA VAL A 23 5.62 -5.08 5.26
C VAL A 23 5.16 -5.67 6.59
N GLU A 24 6.10 -6.15 7.39
CA GLU A 24 5.85 -6.51 8.78
C GLU A 24 5.76 -5.22 9.60
N GLY A 25 4.56 -4.87 10.07
CA GLY A 25 4.34 -3.66 10.86
C GLY A 25 2.97 -3.03 10.66
N THR A 26 2.91 -1.75 10.98
CA THR A 26 1.71 -0.92 10.94
C THR A 26 1.43 -0.38 9.55
N SER A 27 0.24 0.21 9.37
CA SER A 27 -0.10 0.98 8.18
C SER A 27 0.85 2.17 7.94
N PHE A 28 1.49 2.72 8.98
CA PHE A 28 2.53 3.75 8.84
C PHE A 28 3.81 3.18 8.20
N ASP A 29 4.22 1.97 8.59
CA ASP A 29 5.42 1.33 8.05
C ASP A 29 5.27 1.05 6.55
N VAL A 30 4.05 0.74 6.09
CA VAL A 30 3.71 0.66 4.67
C VAL A 30 3.97 1.99 3.95
N LEU A 31 3.53 3.12 4.52
CA LEU A 31 3.75 4.44 3.93
C LEU A 31 5.25 4.80 3.84
N VAL A 32 6.02 4.49 4.89
CA VAL A 32 7.48 4.69 4.91
C VAL A 32 8.16 3.83 3.85
N CYS A 33 7.77 2.56 3.72
CA CYS A 33 8.28 1.67 2.68
C CYS A 33 7.99 2.22 1.28
N VAL A 34 6.76 2.68 1.03
CA VAL A 34 6.36 3.30 -0.24
C VAL A 34 7.21 4.52 -0.56
N ARG A 35 7.43 5.43 0.40
CA ARG A 35 8.31 6.59 0.22
C ARG A 35 9.72 6.16 -0.20
N ASN A 36 10.28 5.11 0.41
CA ASN A 36 11.60 4.60 0.06
C ASN A 36 11.66 4.09 -1.39
N TYR A 37 10.57 3.50 -1.91
CA TYR A 37 10.48 3.16 -3.34
C TYR A 37 10.39 4.40 -4.23
N ILE A 38 9.64 5.43 -3.82
CA ILE A 38 9.52 6.68 -4.58
C ILE A 38 10.89 7.37 -4.73
N HIS A 39 11.71 7.41 -3.67
CA HIS A 39 13.09 7.89 -3.76
C HIS A 39 13.98 7.07 -4.71
N LYS A 40 13.62 5.81 -4.99
CA LYS A 40 14.28 4.94 -5.98
C LYS A 40 13.70 5.11 -7.40
N GLY A 41 12.83 6.09 -7.62
CA GLY A 41 12.22 6.41 -8.91
C GLY A 41 10.95 5.61 -9.24
N TRP A 42 10.26 5.07 -8.23
CA TRP A 42 8.90 4.54 -8.39
C TRP A 42 7.87 5.67 -8.28
N SER A 43 6.69 5.47 -8.86
CA SER A 43 5.55 6.39 -8.76
C SER A 43 4.32 5.67 -8.23
N LEU A 44 3.43 6.41 -7.56
CA LEU A 44 2.15 5.93 -7.06
C LEU A 44 1.22 5.61 -8.24
N LEU A 45 0.51 4.48 -8.15
CA LEU A 45 -0.65 4.17 -8.98
C LEU A 45 -1.97 4.34 -8.23
N THR A 46 -1.91 4.38 -6.90
CA THR A 46 -3.05 4.54 -6.00
C THR A 46 -2.74 5.60 -4.95
N HIS A 47 -3.76 6.35 -4.56
CA HIS A 47 -3.61 7.34 -3.52
C HIS A 47 -3.26 6.68 -2.17
N PRO A 48 -2.30 7.23 -1.38
CA PRO A 48 -1.84 6.61 -0.14
C PRO A 48 -2.88 6.65 0.99
N LEU A 49 -3.83 7.58 0.93
CA LEU A 49 -4.97 7.67 1.86
C LEU A 49 -6.24 7.06 1.26
N TYR A 50 -7.02 6.35 2.07
CA TYR A 50 -8.35 5.86 1.69
C TYR A 50 -9.43 6.91 2.01
N GLY A 51 -9.44 8.00 1.23
CA GLY A 51 -10.44 9.08 1.38
C GLY A 51 -10.52 9.59 2.82
N ASN A 52 -11.71 9.55 3.41
CA ASN A 52 -11.98 10.06 4.76
C ASN A 52 -11.67 9.07 5.90
N LEU A 53 -11.09 7.89 5.59
CA LEU A 53 -10.73 6.90 6.60
C LEU A 53 -9.50 7.36 7.39
N ARG A 54 -9.65 7.44 8.72
CA ARG A 54 -8.59 7.92 9.60
C ARG A 54 -7.60 6.80 9.93
N PRO A 55 -6.31 7.12 10.20
CA PRO A 55 -5.27 6.12 10.48
C PRO A 55 -5.64 5.11 11.59
N TYR A 56 -6.34 5.58 12.62
CA TYR A 56 -6.77 4.80 13.77
C TYR A 56 -8.08 4.01 13.56
N GLN A 57 -8.61 3.98 12.33
CA GLN A 57 -9.80 3.20 12.00
C GLN A 57 -9.47 1.94 11.20
N HIS A 58 -8.27 1.85 10.61
CA HIS A 58 -7.88 0.75 9.73
C HIS A 58 -6.42 0.35 9.94
N PRO A 59 -6.14 -0.85 10.47
CA PRO A 59 -4.77 -1.31 10.73
C PRO A 59 -4.03 -1.72 9.44
N PHE A 60 -4.76 -2.00 8.36
CA PHE A 60 -4.20 -2.42 7.08
C PHE A 60 -4.05 -1.26 6.10
N ARG A 61 -3.03 -1.38 5.24
CA ARG A 61 -2.76 -0.47 4.14
C ARG A 61 -2.15 -1.22 2.97
N SER A 62 -2.70 -0.97 1.79
CA SER A 62 -2.24 -1.51 0.52
C SER A 62 -2.09 -0.38 -0.51
N ILE A 63 -0.88 -0.23 -1.08
CA ILE A 63 -0.55 0.83 -2.04
C ILE A 63 0.15 0.22 -3.25
N LEU A 64 -0.37 0.51 -4.44
CA LEU A 64 0.19 0.06 -5.70
C LEU A 64 1.16 1.10 -6.26
N LEU A 65 2.33 0.63 -6.67
CA LEU A 65 3.39 1.42 -7.28
C LEU A 65 3.69 0.91 -8.69
N GLN A 66 4.25 1.78 -9.51
CA GLN A 66 4.88 1.41 -10.77
C GLN A 66 6.27 2.00 -10.89
N VAL A 67 7.06 1.41 -11.78
CA VAL A 67 8.34 1.94 -12.18
C VAL A 67 8.50 1.71 -13.69
N PRO A 68 8.83 2.73 -14.50
CA PRO A 68 8.94 2.58 -15.96
C PRO A 68 9.96 1.49 -16.38
N SER A 69 9.90 1.00 -17.61
CA SER A 69 11.02 0.22 -18.17
C SER A 69 12.11 1.19 -18.62
N GLY A 70 13.39 0.96 -18.29
CA GLY A 70 14.49 1.82 -18.72
C GLY A 70 15.71 1.83 -17.80
N ALA A 71 16.82 2.37 -18.30
CA ALA A 71 18.08 2.50 -17.58
C ALA A 71 18.01 3.54 -16.44
N LEU A 72 18.86 3.37 -15.43
CA LEU A 72 19.06 4.27 -14.29
C LEU A 72 20.00 5.43 -14.66
N PRO A 73 19.99 6.56 -13.92
CA PRO A 73 19.14 6.88 -12.78
C PRO A 73 17.76 7.38 -13.21
N ARG A 74 16.78 7.20 -12.33
CA ARG A 74 15.41 7.68 -12.54
C ARG A 74 15.19 8.89 -11.67
N ASN A 75 14.59 9.92 -12.24
CA ASN A 75 14.16 11.08 -11.49
C ASN A 75 13.06 10.67 -10.52
N VAL A 76 13.04 11.29 -9.34
CA VAL A 76 11.95 11.13 -8.37
C VAL A 76 10.70 11.77 -8.96
N ASP A 77 9.57 11.04 -8.94
CA ASP A 77 8.28 11.62 -9.26
C ASP A 77 7.83 12.53 -8.11
N THR A 78 7.97 13.84 -8.30
CA THR A 78 7.70 14.85 -7.26
C THR A 78 6.24 14.86 -6.84
N TYR A 79 5.31 14.54 -7.74
CA TYR A 79 3.89 14.45 -7.41
C TYR A 79 3.63 13.27 -6.46
N SER A 80 4.18 12.09 -6.78
CA SER A 80 4.10 10.95 -5.88
C SER A 80 4.76 11.22 -4.52
N LEU A 81 5.90 11.91 -4.52
CA LEU A 81 6.61 12.28 -3.29
C LEU A 81 5.75 13.20 -2.41
N GLU A 82 5.14 14.24 -2.98
CA GLU A 82 4.27 15.15 -2.23
C GLU A 82 3.09 14.40 -1.60
N LEU A 83 2.42 13.53 -2.36
CA LEU A 83 1.28 12.75 -1.86
C LEU A 83 1.68 11.81 -0.71
N ILE A 84 2.82 11.10 -0.82
CA ILE A 84 3.23 10.18 0.23
C ILE A 84 3.69 10.92 1.49
N GLU A 85 4.39 12.06 1.36
CA GLU A 85 4.82 12.86 2.51
C GLU A 85 3.62 13.47 3.25
N ASN A 86 2.60 13.95 2.51
CA ASN A 86 1.36 14.42 3.11
C ASN A 86 0.64 13.30 3.87
N ALA A 87 0.57 12.09 3.30
CA ALA A 87 -0.02 10.95 3.98
C ALA A 87 0.76 10.53 5.23
N ILE A 88 2.10 10.50 5.15
CA ILE A 88 2.98 10.22 6.28
C ILE A 88 2.74 11.24 7.40
N SER A 89 2.68 12.55 7.09
CA SER A 89 2.43 13.59 8.08
C SER A 89 1.09 13.40 8.81
N ILE A 90 0.03 13.03 8.09
CA ILE A 90 -1.28 12.73 8.71
C ILE A 90 -1.17 11.53 9.66
N TYR A 91 -0.50 10.46 9.26
CA TYR A 91 -0.35 9.27 10.11
C TYR A 91 0.57 9.54 11.30
N ASP A 92 1.66 10.29 11.11
CA ASP A 92 2.61 10.63 12.17
C ASP A 92 1.92 11.45 13.27
N SER A 93 1.05 12.41 12.89
CA SER A 93 0.26 13.21 13.84
C SER A 93 -0.65 12.38 14.78
N CYS A 94 -0.99 11.16 14.37
CA CYS A 94 -1.87 10.25 15.10
C CYS A 94 -1.20 8.90 15.38
N LYS A 95 0.14 8.82 15.35
CA LYS A 95 0.89 7.57 15.36
C LYS A 95 0.60 6.68 16.56
N GLU A 96 0.52 7.30 17.74
CA GLU A 96 0.18 6.63 19.01
C GLU A 96 -1.23 6.02 19.03
N ARG A 97 -2.10 6.43 18.10
CA ARG A 97 -3.48 5.95 17.98
C ARG A 97 -3.66 4.92 16.88
N ILE A 98 -2.61 4.62 16.12
CA ILE A 98 -2.69 3.63 15.04
C ILE A 98 -3.07 2.27 15.63
N LEU A 99 -4.08 1.65 15.05
CA LEU A 99 -4.50 0.32 15.46
C LEU A 99 -3.41 -0.69 15.13
N LEU A 100 -2.96 -1.43 16.14
CA LEU A 100 -2.02 -2.52 15.99
C LEU A 100 -2.79 -3.81 15.72
N VAL A 101 -2.45 -4.53 14.65
CA VAL A 101 -3.08 -5.82 14.32
C VAL A 101 -3.04 -6.78 15.52
N SER A 102 -1.95 -6.79 16.29
CA SER A 102 -1.78 -7.62 17.49
C SER A 102 -2.74 -7.30 18.65
N SER A 103 -3.44 -6.17 18.60
CA SER A 103 -4.42 -5.75 19.62
C SER A 103 -5.86 -6.10 19.25
N LEU A 104 -6.09 -6.69 18.08
CA LEU A 104 -7.40 -6.99 17.53
C LEU A 104 -7.76 -8.46 17.68
N THR A 105 -9.05 -8.77 17.69
CA THR A 105 -9.55 -10.14 17.59
C THR A 105 -9.41 -10.66 16.16
N ASP A 106 -9.38 -11.99 15.99
CA ASP A 106 -9.30 -12.60 14.65
C ASP A 106 -10.46 -12.16 13.74
N GLU A 107 -11.68 -12.02 14.28
CA GLU A 107 -12.85 -11.51 13.55
C GLU A 107 -12.63 -10.08 13.03
N MET A 108 -12.12 -9.19 13.89
CA MET A 108 -11.81 -7.81 13.48
C MET A 108 -10.67 -7.78 12.45
N ILE A 109 -9.67 -8.64 12.60
CA ILE A 109 -8.56 -8.77 11.64
C ILE A 109 -9.10 -9.17 10.27
N ASP A 110 -9.98 -10.17 10.22
CA ASP A 110 -10.60 -10.64 8.98
C ASP A 110 -11.46 -9.56 8.32
N ASP A 111 -12.28 -8.83 9.09
CA ASP A 111 -13.09 -7.72 8.59
C ASP A 111 -12.25 -6.58 8.01
N TYR A 112 -11.24 -6.10 8.75
CA TYR A 112 -10.38 -5.04 8.26
C TYR A 112 -9.52 -5.49 7.06
N SER A 113 -9.10 -6.76 7.05
CA SER A 113 -8.39 -7.36 5.93
C SER A 113 -9.25 -7.44 4.67
N PHE A 114 -10.53 -7.78 4.83
CA PHE A 114 -11.52 -7.78 3.76
C PHE A 114 -11.77 -6.37 3.22
N LEU A 115 -11.96 -5.38 4.10
CA LEU A 115 -12.15 -3.99 3.70
C LEU A 115 -10.94 -3.44 2.92
N ASP A 116 -9.71 -3.69 3.38
CA ASP A 116 -8.50 -3.26 2.67
C ASP A 116 -8.40 -3.87 1.26
N LYS A 117 -8.75 -5.16 1.11
CA LYS A 117 -8.83 -5.82 -0.21
C LYS A 117 -9.84 -5.12 -1.12
N GLU A 118 -11.06 -4.88 -0.64
CA GLU A 118 -12.10 -4.28 -1.47
C GLU A 118 -11.74 -2.84 -1.88
N LEU A 119 -11.07 -2.09 -1.00
CA LEU A 119 -10.60 -0.73 -1.31
C LEU A 119 -9.51 -0.69 -2.40
N ILE A 120 -8.65 -1.71 -2.48
CA ILE A 120 -7.58 -1.76 -3.49
C ILE A 120 -7.98 -2.54 -4.75
N LYS A 121 -9.06 -3.32 -4.69
CA LYS A 121 -9.48 -4.28 -5.72
C LYS A 121 -9.58 -3.69 -7.11
N GLU A 122 -10.33 -2.61 -7.29
CA GLU A 122 -10.53 -1.98 -8.60
C GLU A 122 -9.19 -1.57 -9.23
N SER A 123 -8.25 -1.07 -8.42
CA SER A 123 -6.92 -0.73 -8.90
C SER A 123 -6.13 -1.98 -9.30
N LEU A 124 -6.21 -3.06 -8.52
CA LEU A 124 -5.57 -4.33 -8.88
C LEU A 124 -6.15 -4.89 -10.19
N GLU A 125 -7.46 -4.80 -10.43
CA GLU A 125 -8.10 -5.23 -11.68
C GLU A 125 -7.63 -4.37 -12.86
N LYS A 126 -7.69 -3.03 -12.71
CA LYS A 126 -7.28 -2.05 -13.72
C LYS A 126 -5.85 -2.28 -14.22
N TYR A 127 -4.93 -2.66 -13.33
CA TYR A 127 -3.53 -2.93 -13.66
C TYR A 127 -3.22 -4.43 -13.82
N SER A 128 -4.25 -5.27 -13.87
CA SER A 128 -4.15 -6.73 -14.07
C SER A 128 -3.18 -7.39 -13.08
N MET A 129 -3.24 -6.99 -11.81
CA MET A 129 -2.33 -7.41 -10.73
C MET A 129 -2.69 -8.76 -10.10
N PHE A 130 -3.91 -9.25 -10.29
CA PHE A 130 -4.28 -10.58 -9.82
C PHE A 130 -3.47 -11.67 -10.53
N LEU A 131 -3.12 -12.72 -9.79
CA LEU A 131 -2.61 -13.96 -10.36
C LEU A 131 -3.72 -14.55 -11.22
N SER A 132 -3.39 -14.95 -12.46
CA SER A 132 -4.29 -15.73 -13.28
C SER A 132 -4.68 -16.98 -12.48
N ALA A 133 -5.98 -17.23 -12.29
CA ALA A 133 -6.41 -18.55 -11.87
C ALA A 133 -5.94 -19.51 -12.96
N HIS A 134 -4.95 -20.34 -12.65
CA HIS A 134 -4.79 -21.57 -13.43
C HIS A 134 -6.07 -22.38 -13.16
N GLU A 135 -6.79 -22.65 -14.25
CA GLU A 135 -7.99 -23.50 -14.30
C GLU A 135 -7.83 -24.82 -13.52
#